data_AF-A0A924N583-F1
#
_entry.id   AF-A0A924N583-F1
#
_cell.length_a   1.000
_cell.length_b   1.000
_cell.length_c   1.000
_cell.angle_alpha   90.00
_cell.angle_beta   90.00
_cell.angle_gamma   90.00
#
_symmetry.space_group_name_H-M   'P 1'
#
loop_
_entity.id
_entity.type
_entity.pdbx_description
1 polymer ?
#
loop_
_entity_poly.entity_id
_entity_poly.type
_entity_poly.pdbx_seq_one_letter_code
_entity_poly.pdbx_strand_id
1 'polypeptide(L)'
;MGGAIPTGERPGSRKVYQAGSLFPDIRVPFREVAVHPSANEPPVTIYDPSGPYTDPHAVIDIEKGLERSREPWVIARGDCDLVLNPREVKPEDNGFAQGKHLAPQFMAKRPIFKGRAGQKVTQLEYAQAGIITAEMEYVAIRENLRREQDRPCVRDGEDFGASIPDFETPEFDRQEVARGRAIIPANINHGELEPMAIGRNFLVKINANIGNSAVLSTVADEVDKLVWATRWGADTVMDLSTGRNIHNIRDWIIRNSSVPIGTVPIYQALEKVNGVAEDLNWEVFRDTLIEQAEQGVDYFTIHAGVRLPFIPLTAKRVTGIVSRGGSIMAKWCLAHHKENFLYEHFEDICEIMKAYDVSFSLGDGLRPGCIADANDAAQFGELETLGELTQIAWKHNVQVMIEGPGHVPMHKIKANMDKQL
;
A
#
# COMPACT_ATOMS: atom_id res chain seq x y z
N MET A 1 12.67 -28.33 4.55
CA MET A 1 11.26 -28.73 4.45
C MET A 1 10.48 -27.44 4.61
N GLY A 2 10.01 -26.83 3.51
CA GLY A 2 9.22 -25.60 3.59
C GLY A 2 7.92 -25.90 4.31
N GLY A 3 7.55 -25.06 5.29
CA GLY A 3 6.24 -25.16 5.94
C GLY A 3 5.14 -25.05 4.90
N ALA A 4 4.07 -25.83 5.06
CA ALA A 4 2.89 -25.67 4.22
C ALA A 4 2.28 -24.29 4.50
N ILE A 5 2.07 -23.50 3.45
CA ILE A 5 1.43 -22.18 3.55
C ILE A 5 0.10 -22.34 4.30
N PRO A 6 -0.18 -21.49 5.30
CA PRO A 6 -1.31 -21.63 6.21
C PRO A 6 -2.63 -21.38 5.48
N THR A 7 -3.27 -22.46 5.04
CA THR A 7 -4.57 -22.46 4.36
C THR A 7 -5.68 -23.02 5.25
N GLY A 8 -6.93 -22.85 4.80
CA GLY A 8 -8.12 -23.34 5.47
C GLY A 8 -8.75 -22.32 6.41
N GLU A 9 -9.99 -22.58 6.80
CA GLU A 9 -10.80 -21.68 7.61
C GLU A 9 -10.08 -21.28 8.91
N ARG A 10 -10.40 -20.08 9.39
CA ARG A 10 -9.90 -19.62 10.70
C ARG A 10 -10.73 -20.30 11.80
N PRO A 11 -10.09 -20.87 12.84
CA PRO A 11 -10.79 -21.60 13.88
C PRO A 11 -11.99 -20.82 14.45
N GLY A 12 -13.16 -21.47 14.47
CA GLY A 12 -14.40 -20.89 14.99
C GLY A 12 -15.13 -19.93 14.04
N SER A 13 -14.69 -19.81 12.78
CA SER A 13 -15.36 -18.96 11.78
C SER A 13 -15.38 -19.60 10.41
N ARG A 14 -16.28 -19.12 9.54
CA ARG A 14 -16.36 -19.52 8.13
C ARG A 14 -16.29 -18.31 7.21
N LYS A 15 -15.69 -18.48 6.02
CA LYS A 15 -15.67 -17.44 4.99
C LYS A 15 -17.08 -17.26 4.43
N VAL A 16 -17.47 -16.01 4.21
CA VAL A 16 -18.76 -15.61 3.63
C VAL A 16 -18.56 -14.40 2.73
N TYR A 17 -19.42 -14.26 1.73
CA TYR A 17 -19.36 -13.18 0.76
C TYR A 17 -20.69 -12.43 0.67
N GLN A 18 -20.63 -11.13 0.45
CA GLN A 18 -21.77 -10.30 0.05
C GLN A 18 -21.61 -9.87 -1.40
N ALA A 19 -22.68 -9.96 -2.20
CA ALA A 19 -22.66 -9.52 -3.59
C ALA A 19 -22.81 -8.00 -3.72
N GLY A 20 -22.21 -7.43 -4.76
CA GLY A 20 -22.45 -6.03 -5.16
C GLY A 20 -23.88 -5.80 -5.69
N SER A 21 -24.34 -4.56 -5.60
CA SER A 21 -25.64 -4.13 -6.12
C SER A 21 -25.49 -3.34 -7.44
N LEU A 22 -24.53 -2.42 -7.51
CA LEU A 22 -24.17 -1.67 -8.71
C LEU A 22 -23.34 -2.52 -9.68
N PHE A 23 -22.45 -3.37 -9.13
CA PHE A 23 -21.60 -4.29 -9.85
C PHE A 23 -21.88 -5.73 -9.38
N PRO A 24 -22.84 -6.46 -10.00
CA PRO A 24 -23.32 -7.76 -9.51
C PRO A 24 -22.28 -8.89 -9.44
N ASP A 25 -21.13 -8.72 -10.10
CA ASP A 25 -20.02 -9.68 -10.08
C ASP A 25 -19.13 -9.53 -8.84
N ILE A 26 -19.23 -8.42 -8.09
CA ILE A 26 -18.48 -8.22 -6.85
C ILE A 26 -18.87 -9.29 -5.82
N ARG A 27 -17.87 -9.84 -5.14
CA ARG A 27 -18.01 -10.70 -3.96
C ARG A 27 -17.12 -10.16 -2.85
N VAL A 28 -17.70 -9.48 -1.86
CA VAL A 28 -16.97 -8.85 -0.76
C VAL A 28 -16.83 -9.85 0.40
N PRO A 29 -15.59 -10.19 0.82
CA PRO A 29 -15.32 -11.22 1.80
C PRO A 29 -15.45 -10.72 3.23
N PHE A 30 -15.94 -11.62 4.06
CA PHE A 30 -15.93 -11.52 5.52
C PHE A 30 -15.70 -12.91 6.09
N ARG A 31 -15.47 -12.97 7.40
CA ARG A 31 -15.70 -14.20 8.16
C ARG A 31 -16.85 -13.98 9.13
N GLU A 32 -17.66 -15.00 9.34
CA GLU A 32 -18.69 -14.96 10.37
C GLU A 32 -18.43 -15.99 11.47
N VAL A 33 -18.83 -15.62 12.69
CA VAL A 33 -18.77 -16.47 13.88
C VAL A 33 -20.21 -16.70 14.34
N ALA A 34 -20.69 -17.93 14.21
CA ALA A 34 -21.97 -18.31 14.76
C ALA A 34 -21.89 -18.40 16.29
N VAL A 35 -22.89 -17.85 16.97
CA VAL A 35 -23.04 -17.99 18.43
C VAL A 35 -23.79 -19.28 18.77
N HIS A 36 -23.81 -19.64 20.04
CA HIS A 36 -24.62 -20.77 20.50
C HIS A 36 -26.12 -20.52 20.20
N PRO A 37 -26.88 -21.49 19.66
CA PRO A 37 -28.27 -21.28 19.27
C PRO A 37 -29.18 -20.73 20.38
N SER A 38 -28.92 -21.09 21.64
CA SER A 38 -29.69 -20.60 22.79
C SER A 38 -29.52 -19.11 23.08
N ALA A 39 -28.49 -18.45 22.51
CA ALA A 39 -28.31 -17.02 22.65
C ALA A 39 -29.36 -16.23 21.85
N ASN A 40 -29.96 -16.83 20.80
CA ASN A 40 -30.89 -16.17 19.89
C ASN A 40 -30.33 -14.87 19.28
N GLU A 41 -29.02 -14.83 19.02
CA GLU A 41 -28.35 -13.71 18.35
C GLU A 41 -27.93 -14.12 16.93
N PRO A 42 -27.92 -13.19 15.96
CA PRO A 42 -27.38 -13.45 14.64
C PRO A 42 -25.86 -13.72 14.70
N PRO A 43 -25.27 -14.39 13.69
CA PRO A 43 -23.83 -14.52 13.59
C PRO A 43 -23.12 -13.16 13.59
N VAL A 44 -21.95 -13.10 14.21
CA VAL A 44 -21.11 -11.90 14.21
C VAL A 44 -20.27 -11.89 12.93
N THR A 45 -20.46 -10.87 12.10
CA THR A 45 -19.62 -10.64 10.92
C THR A 45 -18.37 -9.88 11.31
N ILE A 46 -17.22 -10.31 10.81
CA ILE A 46 -15.92 -9.73 11.11
C ILE A 46 -15.18 -9.45 9.81
N TYR A 47 -14.51 -8.30 9.74
CA TYR A 47 -13.61 -7.93 8.65
C TYR A 47 -12.53 -9.00 8.49
N ASP A 48 -12.23 -9.39 7.25
CA ASP A 48 -11.31 -10.49 6.98
C ASP A 48 -10.43 -10.22 5.74
N PRO A 49 -9.18 -9.77 5.93
CA PRO A 49 -8.23 -9.51 4.85
C PRO A 49 -7.40 -10.74 4.47
N SER A 50 -7.74 -11.92 5.00
CA SER A 50 -7.02 -13.18 4.75
C SER A 50 -7.14 -13.71 3.31
N GLY A 51 -8.04 -13.13 2.52
CA GLY A 51 -8.32 -13.52 1.15
C GLY A 51 -8.73 -14.98 0.95
N PRO A 52 -8.50 -15.51 -0.26
CA PRO A 52 -8.87 -16.87 -0.65
C PRO A 52 -8.21 -17.97 0.19
N TYR A 53 -7.11 -17.72 0.89
CA TYR A 53 -6.40 -18.72 1.70
C TYR A 53 -7.25 -19.32 2.83
N THR A 54 -8.31 -18.62 3.24
CA THR A 54 -9.25 -19.08 4.28
C THR A 54 -10.60 -19.52 3.74
N ASP A 55 -10.77 -19.49 2.42
CA ASP A 55 -11.93 -20.04 1.74
C ASP A 55 -11.69 -21.52 1.42
N PRO A 56 -12.47 -22.46 1.99
CA PRO A 56 -12.30 -23.89 1.73
C PRO A 56 -12.63 -24.29 0.28
N HIS A 57 -13.27 -23.41 -0.49
CA HIS A 57 -13.63 -23.64 -1.89
C HIS A 57 -12.62 -23.03 -2.89
N ALA A 58 -11.69 -22.19 -2.42
CA ALA A 58 -10.64 -21.63 -3.25
C ALA A 58 -9.54 -22.67 -3.53
N VAL A 59 -9.05 -22.70 -4.76
CA VAL A 59 -7.88 -23.52 -5.14
C VAL A 59 -6.64 -22.66 -5.01
N ILE A 60 -5.78 -22.98 -4.04
CA ILE A 60 -4.52 -22.25 -3.80
C ILE A 60 -3.35 -22.97 -4.47
N ASP A 61 -2.72 -22.29 -5.41
CA ASP A 61 -1.51 -22.73 -6.10
C ASP A 61 -0.57 -21.54 -6.29
N ILE A 62 0.48 -21.46 -5.46
CA ILE A 62 1.38 -20.30 -5.46
C ILE A 62 2.19 -20.14 -6.75
N GLU A 63 2.33 -21.19 -7.55
CA GLU A 63 3.00 -21.12 -8.85
C GLU A 63 2.11 -20.50 -9.93
N LYS A 64 0.79 -20.48 -9.70
CA LYS A 64 -0.20 -19.83 -10.58
C LYS A 64 -0.62 -18.44 -10.07
N GLY A 65 -0.44 -18.18 -8.78
CA GLY A 65 -0.95 -16.99 -8.12
C GLY A 65 -2.44 -17.09 -7.80
N LEU A 66 -2.97 -16.06 -7.14
CA LEU A 66 -4.39 -15.93 -6.84
C LEU A 66 -5.21 -15.58 -8.10
N GLU A 67 -6.52 -15.79 -8.01
CA GLU A 67 -7.45 -15.38 -9.05
C GLU A 67 -7.47 -13.85 -9.19
N ARG A 68 -7.37 -13.38 -10.43
CA ARG A 68 -7.35 -11.95 -10.77
C ARG A 68 -8.75 -11.38 -10.90
N SER A 69 -9.54 -11.52 -9.83
CA SER A 69 -10.98 -11.17 -9.80
C SER A 69 -11.29 -9.70 -10.09
N ARG A 70 -10.31 -8.80 -9.89
CA ARG A 70 -10.44 -7.36 -10.17
C ARG A 70 -10.08 -6.98 -11.61
N GLU A 71 -9.28 -7.77 -12.31
CA GLU A 71 -8.83 -7.47 -13.69
C GLU A 71 -10.00 -7.15 -14.66
N PRO A 72 -11.14 -7.88 -14.65
CA PRO A 72 -12.27 -7.56 -15.50
C PRO A 72 -12.83 -6.15 -15.28
N TRP A 73 -12.77 -5.60 -14.05
CA TRP A 73 -13.29 -4.25 -13.75
C TRP A 73 -12.40 -3.18 -14.35
N VAL A 74 -11.08 -3.37 -14.29
CA VAL A 74 -10.08 -2.49 -14.91
C VAL A 74 -10.28 -2.45 -16.42
N ILE A 75 -10.47 -3.62 -17.05
CA ILE A 75 -10.71 -3.74 -18.49
C ILE A 75 -12.05 -3.11 -18.88
N ALA A 76 -13.11 -3.36 -18.11
CA ALA A 76 -14.46 -2.90 -18.43
C ALA A 76 -14.60 -1.37 -18.45
N ARG A 77 -13.76 -0.64 -17.69
CA ARG A 77 -13.72 0.83 -17.73
C ARG A 77 -13.25 1.38 -19.09
N GLY A 78 -12.40 0.64 -19.80
CA GLY A 78 -11.91 1.05 -21.13
C GLY A 78 -10.87 2.18 -21.13
N ASP A 79 -10.35 2.52 -19.95
CA ASP A 79 -9.41 3.64 -19.72
C ASP A 79 -7.93 3.22 -19.74
N CYS A 80 -7.64 1.93 -19.82
CA CYS A 80 -6.28 1.38 -19.84
C CYS A 80 -6.00 0.63 -21.14
N ASP A 81 -4.75 0.69 -21.60
CA ASP A 81 -4.25 -0.04 -22.77
C ASP A 81 -3.27 -1.14 -22.33
N LEU A 82 -3.23 -2.24 -23.11
CA LEU A 82 -2.25 -3.30 -22.94
C LEU A 82 -0.86 -2.78 -23.32
N VAL A 83 0.13 -2.97 -22.44
CA VAL A 83 1.53 -2.68 -22.71
C VAL A 83 2.09 -3.77 -23.63
N LEU A 84 2.31 -3.43 -24.90
CA LEU A 84 2.81 -4.38 -25.90
C LEU A 84 4.27 -4.80 -25.67
N ASN A 85 5.07 -3.91 -25.06
CA ASN A 85 6.47 -4.14 -24.74
C ASN A 85 6.68 -3.84 -23.25
N PRO A 86 6.27 -4.75 -22.34
CA PRO A 86 6.46 -4.55 -20.92
C PRO A 86 7.96 -4.52 -20.59
N ARG A 87 8.30 -3.89 -19.47
CA ARG A 87 9.68 -3.80 -19.00
C ARG A 87 10.22 -5.21 -18.71
N GLU A 88 11.26 -5.61 -19.43
CA GLU A 88 11.96 -6.86 -19.14
C GLU A 88 12.76 -6.75 -17.82
N VAL A 89 12.84 -7.87 -17.10
CA VAL A 89 13.66 -7.97 -15.88
C VAL A 89 15.13 -7.91 -16.27
N LYS A 90 15.87 -7.01 -15.61
CA LYS A 90 17.30 -6.79 -15.80
C LYS A 90 18.12 -7.45 -14.69
N PRO A 91 19.40 -7.76 -14.90
CA PRO A 91 20.25 -8.35 -13.86
C PRO A 91 20.28 -7.56 -12.54
N GLU A 92 20.33 -6.23 -12.61
CA GLU A 92 20.37 -5.33 -11.46
C GLU A 92 19.10 -5.37 -10.61
N ASP A 93 17.94 -5.75 -11.17
CA ASP A 93 16.66 -5.84 -10.44
C ASP A 93 16.70 -6.90 -9.34
N ASN A 94 17.56 -7.90 -9.53
CA ASN A 94 17.82 -8.99 -8.61
C ASN A 94 19.22 -8.88 -7.97
N GLY A 95 19.84 -7.70 -7.96
CA GLY A 95 21.18 -7.49 -7.39
C GLY A 95 22.23 -8.39 -8.04
N PHE A 96 22.16 -8.51 -9.38
CA PHE A 96 23.05 -9.31 -10.21
C PHE A 96 23.14 -10.79 -9.78
N ALA A 97 22.07 -11.35 -9.20
CA ALA A 97 21.96 -12.77 -8.88
C ALA A 97 21.92 -13.66 -10.13
N GLN A 98 22.61 -14.80 -10.08
CA GLN A 98 22.71 -15.75 -11.19
C GLN A 98 22.71 -17.20 -10.70
N GLY A 99 22.33 -18.12 -11.58
CA GLY A 99 22.33 -19.56 -11.31
C GLY A 99 21.52 -19.92 -10.08
N LYS A 100 22.07 -20.80 -9.22
CA LYS A 100 21.41 -21.27 -7.98
C LYS A 100 21.14 -20.17 -6.93
N HIS A 101 21.71 -18.98 -7.10
CA HIS A 101 21.53 -17.85 -6.18
C HIS A 101 20.45 -16.87 -6.65
N LEU A 102 19.99 -17.00 -7.90
CA LEU A 102 18.86 -16.25 -8.42
C LEU A 102 17.57 -16.88 -7.90
N ALA A 103 16.70 -16.08 -7.30
CA ALA A 103 15.40 -16.57 -6.87
C ALA A 103 14.57 -17.03 -8.09
N PRO A 104 13.76 -18.09 -7.96
CA PRO A 104 12.87 -18.53 -9.03
C PRO A 104 12.05 -17.37 -9.58
N GLN A 105 12.02 -17.24 -10.91
CA GLN A 105 11.13 -16.29 -11.56
C GLN A 105 9.70 -16.82 -11.48
N PHE A 106 8.73 -15.95 -11.24
CA PHE A 106 7.32 -16.31 -11.32
C PHE A 106 6.92 -16.44 -12.80
N MET A 107 6.39 -17.60 -13.20
CA MET A 107 6.26 -17.97 -14.63
C MET A 107 4.86 -17.78 -15.20
N ALA A 108 3.82 -17.59 -14.37
CA ALA A 108 2.46 -17.45 -14.88
C ALA A 108 2.31 -16.13 -15.64
N LYS A 109 1.81 -16.22 -16.88
CA LYS A 109 1.66 -15.07 -17.76
C LYS A 109 0.50 -14.18 -17.29
N ARG A 110 0.70 -12.87 -17.37
CA ARG A 110 -0.34 -11.85 -17.15
C ARG A 110 -0.21 -10.72 -18.18
N PRO A 111 -1.31 -10.13 -18.67
CA PRO A 111 -1.28 -8.82 -19.29
C PRO A 111 -0.74 -7.77 -18.31
N ILE A 112 -0.05 -6.79 -18.85
CA ILE A 112 0.38 -5.58 -18.14
C ILE A 112 -0.35 -4.41 -18.79
N PHE A 113 -0.98 -3.59 -17.97
CA PHE A 113 -1.76 -2.45 -18.39
C PHE A 113 -1.08 -1.14 -18.00
N LYS A 114 -1.37 -0.11 -18.78
CA LYS A 114 -1.04 1.29 -18.50
C LYS A 114 -2.24 2.15 -18.84
N GLY A 115 -2.50 3.17 -18.03
CA GLY A 115 -3.54 4.16 -18.29
C GLY A 115 -3.36 4.83 -19.65
N ARG A 116 -4.45 4.98 -20.40
CA ARG A 116 -4.46 5.66 -21.70
C ARG A 116 -4.28 7.16 -21.48
N ALA A 117 -3.43 7.79 -22.28
CA ALA A 117 -3.20 9.22 -22.22
C ALA A 117 -4.51 10.02 -22.34
N GLY A 118 -4.74 10.95 -21.41
CA GLY A 118 -5.94 11.80 -21.35
C GLY A 118 -7.20 11.13 -20.79
N GLN A 119 -7.14 9.84 -20.40
CA GLN A 119 -8.23 9.18 -19.67
C GLN A 119 -8.00 9.23 -18.15
N LYS A 120 -9.08 8.96 -17.40
CA LYS A 120 -9.02 8.84 -15.94
C LYS A 120 -8.46 7.48 -15.61
N VAL A 121 -7.55 7.40 -14.67
CA VAL A 121 -6.93 6.13 -14.28
C VAL A 121 -7.07 5.89 -12.79
N THR A 122 -6.92 6.93 -11.98
CA THR A 122 -6.87 6.80 -10.52
C THR A 122 -8.26 6.87 -9.89
N GLN A 123 -8.42 6.24 -8.71
CA GLN A 123 -9.66 6.39 -7.93
C GLN A 123 -9.96 7.87 -7.61
N LEU A 124 -8.93 8.70 -7.39
CA LEU A 124 -9.09 10.13 -7.18
C LEU A 124 -9.69 10.84 -8.42
N GLU A 125 -9.23 10.50 -9.62
CA GLU A 125 -9.79 11.05 -10.87
C GLU A 125 -11.25 10.66 -11.09
N TYR A 126 -11.58 9.38 -10.88
CA TYR A 126 -12.97 8.93 -10.98
C TYR A 126 -13.84 9.62 -9.94
N ALA A 127 -13.36 9.70 -8.70
CA ALA A 127 -14.08 10.32 -7.60
C ALA A 127 -14.39 11.79 -7.87
N GLN A 128 -13.39 12.58 -8.27
CA GLN A 128 -13.57 14.00 -8.61
C GLN A 128 -14.47 14.21 -9.82
N ALA A 129 -14.53 13.25 -10.75
CA ALA A 129 -15.43 13.25 -11.88
C ALA A 129 -16.86 12.81 -11.55
N GLY A 130 -17.17 12.49 -10.29
CA GLY A 130 -18.50 12.02 -9.88
C GLY A 130 -18.80 10.57 -10.27
N ILE A 131 -17.76 9.77 -10.54
CA ILE A 131 -17.89 8.36 -10.95
C ILE A 131 -17.66 7.46 -9.74
N ILE A 132 -18.61 6.55 -9.50
CA ILE A 132 -18.47 5.47 -8.52
C ILE A 132 -17.90 4.26 -9.25
N THR A 133 -16.73 3.79 -8.81
CA THR A 133 -16.07 2.61 -9.38
C THR A 133 -16.51 1.31 -8.68
N ALA A 134 -16.16 0.17 -9.27
CA ALA A 134 -16.37 -1.14 -8.62
C ALA A 134 -15.63 -1.22 -7.28
N GLU A 135 -14.44 -0.65 -7.19
CA GLU A 135 -13.66 -0.58 -5.96
C GLU A 135 -14.36 0.25 -4.87
N MET A 136 -15.00 1.37 -5.22
CA MET A 136 -15.78 2.17 -4.25
C MET A 136 -17.02 1.45 -3.75
N GLU A 137 -17.73 0.67 -4.58
CA GLU A 137 -18.81 -0.17 -4.06
C GLU A 137 -18.27 -1.31 -3.18
N TYR A 138 -17.16 -1.93 -3.59
CA TYR A 138 -16.54 -3.03 -2.86
C TYR A 138 -16.23 -2.63 -1.42
N VAL A 139 -15.58 -1.48 -1.25
CA VAL A 139 -15.19 -0.95 0.06
C VAL A 139 -16.42 -0.59 0.90
N ALA A 140 -17.38 0.14 0.36
CA ALA A 140 -18.60 0.50 1.08
C ALA A 140 -19.32 -0.73 1.66
N ILE A 141 -19.38 -1.83 0.91
CA ILE A 141 -19.92 -3.10 1.43
C ILE A 141 -19.03 -3.65 2.54
N ARG A 142 -17.71 -3.65 2.36
CA ARG A 142 -16.71 -4.21 3.29
C ARG A 142 -16.71 -3.51 4.65
N GLU A 143 -16.84 -2.19 4.65
CA GLU A 143 -16.82 -1.37 5.88
C GLU A 143 -18.14 -1.44 6.65
N ASN A 144 -19.24 -1.79 5.98
CA ASN A 144 -20.52 -2.02 6.65
C ASN A 144 -20.60 -3.35 7.42
N LEU A 145 -19.66 -4.28 7.23
CA LEU A 145 -19.62 -5.58 7.93
C LEU A 145 -20.94 -6.36 7.82
N ARG A 146 -21.57 -6.35 6.64
CA ARG A 146 -22.88 -6.99 6.36
C ARG A 146 -24.01 -6.55 7.31
N ARG A 147 -23.91 -5.37 7.93
CA ARG A 147 -25.01 -4.81 8.73
C ARG A 147 -26.14 -4.36 7.82
N GLU A 148 -27.36 -4.44 8.31
CA GLU A 148 -28.54 -3.90 7.66
C GLU A 148 -28.56 -2.36 7.80
N GLN A 149 -28.84 -1.66 6.70
CA GLN A 149 -28.88 -0.19 6.68
C GLN A 149 -29.97 0.39 7.59
N ASP A 150 -31.15 -0.25 7.63
CA ASP A 150 -32.31 0.24 8.38
C ASP A 150 -32.27 -0.09 9.88
N ARG A 151 -31.20 -0.73 10.36
CA ARG A 151 -31.05 -1.07 11.78
C ARG A 151 -30.46 0.12 12.54
N PRO A 152 -31.13 0.64 13.59
CA PRO A 152 -30.60 1.74 14.39
C PRO A 152 -29.20 1.41 14.95
N CYS A 153 -28.24 2.30 14.71
CA CYS A 153 -26.89 2.23 15.27
C CYS A 153 -26.73 3.32 16.32
N VAL A 154 -26.77 2.95 17.60
CA VAL A 154 -26.43 3.88 18.69
C VAL A 154 -24.92 3.76 18.93
N ARG A 155 -24.19 4.83 18.65
CA ARG A 155 -22.74 4.92 18.89
C ARG A 155 -22.50 5.72 20.16
N ASP A 156 -21.59 5.22 21.00
CA ASP A 156 -21.17 5.88 22.24
C ASP A 156 -19.65 6.04 22.20
N GLY A 157 -19.18 7.21 21.78
CA GLY A 157 -17.76 7.48 21.58
C GLY A 157 -17.48 8.93 21.19
N GLU A 158 -16.19 9.27 21.18
CA GLU A 158 -15.65 10.57 20.78
C GLU A 158 -14.70 10.35 19.60
N ASP A 159 -14.94 11.02 18.48
CA ASP A 159 -14.17 10.87 17.25
C ASP A 159 -13.28 12.09 16.92
N PHE A 160 -13.30 13.09 17.80
CA PHE A 160 -12.62 14.37 17.70
C PHE A 160 -13.01 15.16 16.44
N GLY A 161 -14.30 15.17 16.10
CA GLY A 161 -14.86 15.89 14.97
C GLY A 161 -14.68 15.17 13.63
N ALA A 162 -14.66 13.84 13.65
CA ALA A 162 -14.67 13.05 12.42
C ALA A 162 -16.07 13.13 11.75
N SER A 163 -16.21 12.46 10.60
CA SER A 163 -17.45 12.42 9.82
C SER A 163 -17.83 10.98 9.50
N ILE A 164 -17.84 10.12 10.52
CA ILE A 164 -18.11 8.69 10.36
C ILE A 164 -19.62 8.50 10.13
N PRO A 165 -20.07 7.96 8.99
CA PRO A 165 -21.50 7.72 8.76
C PRO A 165 -22.00 6.57 9.63
N ASP A 166 -23.32 6.49 9.87
CA ASP A 166 -23.92 5.32 10.53
C ASP A 166 -23.90 4.07 9.62
N PHE A 167 -23.99 4.31 8.32
CA PHE A 167 -23.91 3.32 7.25
C PHE A 167 -23.15 3.89 6.06
N GLU A 168 -22.18 3.13 5.57
CA GLU A 168 -21.31 3.53 4.47
C GLU A 168 -22.01 3.31 3.12
N THR A 169 -21.83 4.22 2.17
CA THR A 169 -22.42 4.10 0.83
C THR A 169 -21.34 4.31 -0.23
N PRO A 170 -21.47 3.74 -1.43
CA PRO A 170 -20.47 3.97 -2.48
C PRO A 170 -20.29 5.46 -2.83
N GLU A 171 -21.32 6.27 -2.64
CA GLU A 171 -21.25 7.73 -2.80
C GLU A 171 -20.48 8.42 -1.68
N PHE A 172 -20.58 7.94 -0.43
CA PHE A 172 -19.75 8.43 0.67
C PHE A 172 -18.26 8.17 0.40
N ASP A 173 -17.91 6.96 -0.04
CA ASP A 173 -16.54 6.58 -0.37
C ASP A 173 -15.99 7.47 -1.48
N ARG A 174 -16.78 7.67 -2.55
CA ARG A 174 -16.45 8.59 -3.63
C ARG A 174 -16.20 10.01 -3.09
N GLN A 175 -17.02 10.52 -2.18
CA GLN A 175 -16.83 11.86 -1.61
C GLN A 175 -15.58 11.97 -0.72
N GLU A 176 -15.25 10.94 0.06
CA GLU A 176 -14.04 10.89 0.88
C GLU A 176 -12.77 10.84 0.02
N VAL A 177 -12.79 10.03 -1.04
CA VAL A 177 -11.70 9.95 -2.02
C VAL A 177 -11.56 11.26 -2.79
N ALA A 178 -12.66 11.85 -3.29
CA ALA A 178 -12.63 13.08 -4.09
C ALA A 178 -12.00 14.28 -3.35
N ARG A 179 -12.18 14.34 -2.02
CA ARG A 179 -11.61 15.39 -1.16
C ARG A 179 -10.24 15.02 -0.57
N GLY A 180 -9.67 13.88 -0.95
CA GLY A 180 -8.36 13.40 -0.51
C GLY A 180 -8.30 12.98 0.97
N ARG A 181 -9.43 12.68 1.61
CA ARG A 181 -9.49 12.25 3.02
C ARG A 181 -9.50 10.72 3.18
N ALA A 182 -9.67 10.01 2.07
CA ALA A 182 -9.48 8.57 1.97
C ALA A 182 -8.79 8.20 0.65
N ILE A 183 -8.17 7.03 0.63
CA ILE A 183 -7.59 6.41 -0.56
C ILE A 183 -8.02 4.95 -0.67
N ILE A 184 -7.98 4.43 -1.89
CA ILE A 184 -8.12 3.01 -2.21
C ILE A 184 -6.88 2.62 -3.03
N PRO A 185 -5.82 2.09 -2.39
CA PRO A 185 -4.58 1.73 -3.08
C PRO A 185 -4.82 0.49 -3.96
N ALA A 186 -4.95 0.70 -5.26
CA ALA A 186 -5.44 -0.33 -6.18
C ALA A 186 -4.81 -0.20 -7.56
N ASN A 187 -3.51 -0.52 -7.66
CA ASN A 187 -2.79 -0.45 -8.94
C ASN A 187 -3.51 -1.30 -9.99
N ILE A 188 -3.65 -0.78 -11.21
CA ILE A 188 -4.35 -1.46 -12.32
C ILE A 188 -3.76 -2.83 -12.68
N ASN A 189 -2.50 -3.08 -12.31
CA ASN A 189 -1.78 -4.34 -12.54
C ASN A 189 -1.85 -5.33 -11.37
N HIS A 190 -2.53 -4.97 -10.27
CA HIS A 190 -2.82 -5.88 -9.16
C HIS A 190 -4.26 -6.40 -9.28
N GLY A 191 -4.44 -7.41 -10.13
CA GLY A 191 -5.75 -7.99 -10.41
C GLY A 191 -6.24 -8.93 -9.31
N GLU A 192 -5.31 -9.43 -8.48
CA GLU A 192 -5.54 -10.34 -7.35
C GLU A 192 -6.13 -9.64 -6.11
N LEU A 193 -6.07 -8.30 -6.09
CA LEU A 193 -6.47 -7.44 -4.98
C LEU A 193 -7.97 -7.53 -4.67
N GLU A 194 -8.29 -7.71 -3.39
CA GLU A 194 -9.59 -7.42 -2.76
C GLU A 194 -9.57 -5.99 -2.19
N PRO A 195 -10.27 -5.01 -2.80
CA PRO A 195 -10.15 -3.59 -2.42
C PRO A 195 -10.47 -3.27 -0.96
N MET A 196 -9.81 -2.24 -0.44
CA MET A 196 -9.99 -1.69 0.91
C MET A 196 -9.78 -0.18 0.89
N ALA A 197 -10.37 0.56 1.83
CA ALA A 197 -10.07 1.99 2.02
C ALA A 197 -9.23 2.27 3.27
N ILE A 198 -8.46 3.34 3.15
CA ILE A 198 -7.69 3.96 4.22
C ILE A 198 -8.19 5.39 4.37
N GLY A 199 -8.74 5.73 5.54
CA GLY A 199 -9.20 7.07 5.85
C GLY A 199 -9.72 7.19 7.28
N ARG A 200 -9.78 8.41 7.82
CA ARG A 200 -10.18 8.67 9.22
C ARG A 200 -11.61 8.25 9.53
N ASN A 201 -12.48 8.21 8.52
CA ASN A 201 -13.91 7.92 8.70
C ASN A 201 -14.29 6.45 8.47
N PHE A 202 -13.29 5.58 8.29
CA PHE A 202 -13.42 4.15 8.04
C PHE A 202 -12.86 3.37 9.23
N LEU A 203 -12.95 2.04 9.21
CA LEU A 203 -12.24 1.20 10.17
C LEU A 203 -10.74 1.50 10.12
N VAL A 204 -10.09 1.61 11.28
CA VAL A 204 -8.63 1.74 11.36
C VAL A 204 -7.99 0.49 10.75
N LYS A 205 -7.05 0.70 9.83
CA LYS A 205 -6.34 -0.36 9.12
C LYS A 205 -4.93 -0.54 9.67
N ILE A 206 -4.40 -1.76 9.56
CA ILE A 206 -3.04 -2.10 10.00
C ILE A 206 -2.21 -2.69 8.86
N ASN A 207 -0.91 -2.41 8.90
CA ASN A 207 0.08 -2.91 7.96
C ASN A 207 1.02 -3.92 8.62
N ALA A 208 1.43 -4.96 7.88
CA ALA A 208 2.52 -5.84 8.28
C ALA A 208 3.72 -5.71 7.33
N ASN A 209 4.93 -5.59 7.90
CA ASN A 209 6.16 -5.55 7.12
C ASN A 209 6.73 -6.96 6.95
N ILE A 210 6.99 -7.36 5.71
CA ILE A 210 7.72 -8.58 5.35
C ILE A 210 8.96 -8.21 4.53
N GLY A 211 9.64 -9.22 3.98
CA GLY A 211 10.75 -9.02 3.07
C GLY A 211 11.95 -9.88 3.41
N ASN A 212 12.72 -10.15 2.38
CA ASN A 212 13.98 -10.85 2.44
C ASN A 212 15.11 -9.95 2.98
N SER A 213 16.09 -10.58 3.61
CA SER A 213 17.35 -9.94 3.98
C SER A 213 18.51 -10.65 3.29
N ALA A 214 19.69 -10.01 3.26
CA ALA A 214 20.90 -10.59 2.68
C ALA A 214 21.34 -11.94 3.29
N VAL A 215 20.75 -12.37 4.40
CA VAL A 215 21.25 -13.46 5.25
C VAL A 215 20.43 -14.75 5.14
N LEU A 216 19.11 -14.69 4.88
CA LEU A 216 18.24 -15.89 4.79
C LEU A 216 16.82 -15.54 4.31
N SER A 217 16.34 -16.18 3.23
CA SER A 217 14.93 -16.52 2.98
C SER A 217 14.77 -17.26 1.63
N THR A 218 13.80 -18.16 1.50
CA THR A 218 13.33 -18.65 0.19
C THR A 218 12.06 -17.91 -0.24
N VAL A 219 11.71 -17.98 -1.52
CA VAL A 219 10.44 -17.43 -2.04
C VAL A 219 9.24 -17.96 -1.26
N ALA A 220 9.21 -19.26 -0.95
CA ALA A 220 8.11 -19.88 -0.23
C ALA A 220 7.98 -19.31 1.20
N ASP A 221 9.09 -18.98 1.86
CA ASP A 221 9.09 -18.38 3.19
C ASP A 221 8.54 -16.94 3.17
N GLU A 222 8.82 -16.16 2.11
CA GLU A 222 8.25 -14.82 1.97
C GLU A 222 6.75 -14.84 1.68
N VAL A 223 6.28 -15.79 0.86
CA VAL A 223 4.85 -16.00 0.64
C VAL A 223 4.17 -16.50 1.93
N ASP A 224 4.81 -17.38 2.71
CA ASP A 224 4.29 -17.82 4.02
C ASP A 224 4.09 -16.63 4.97
N LYS A 225 5.05 -15.70 5.06
CA LYS A 225 4.91 -14.47 5.87
C LYS A 225 3.71 -13.62 5.43
N LEU A 226 3.53 -13.44 4.12
CA LEU A 226 2.38 -12.72 3.56
C LEU A 226 1.05 -13.35 4.00
N VAL A 227 0.90 -14.66 3.79
CA VAL A 227 -0.34 -15.37 4.13
C VAL A 227 -0.55 -15.39 5.64
N TRP A 228 0.51 -15.58 6.42
CA TRP A 228 0.41 -15.56 7.88
C TRP A 228 -0.04 -14.19 8.41
N ALA A 229 0.54 -13.10 7.89
CA ALA A 229 0.17 -11.75 8.32
C ALA A 229 -1.30 -11.42 8.01
N THR A 230 -1.72 -11.64 6.76
CA THR A 230 -3.09 -11.36 6.30
C THR A 230 -4.13 -12.25 6.98
N ARG A 231 -3.80 -13.53 7.22
CA ARG A 231 -4.64 -14.45 8.01
C ARG A 231 -4.99 -13.90 9.40
N TRP A 232 -4.09 -13.14 10.01
CA TRP A 232 -4.28 -12.58 11.34
C TRP A 232 -4.78 -11.14 11.37
N GLY A 233 -5.06 -10.55 10.21
CA GLY A 233 -5.73 -9.25 10.11
C GLY A 233 -4.87 -8.12 9.56
N ALA A 234 -3.70 -8.39 8.97
CA ALA A 234 -2.99 -7.35 8.23
C ALA A 234 -3.81 -6.91 7.01
N ASP A 235 -4.20 -5.64 6.96
CA ASP A 235 -5.03 -5.07 5.90
C ASP A 235 -4.21 -4.66 4.67
N THR A 236 -2.93 -4.35 4.87
CA THR A 236 -1.92 -4.13 3.83
C THR A 236 -0.64 -4.85 4.23
N VAL A 237 0.23 -5.12 3.25
CA VAL A 237 1.57 -5.66 3.51
C VAL A 237 2.61 -4.85 2.76
N MET A 238 3.73 -4.53 3.41
CA MET A 238 4.87 -3.93 2.73
C MET A 238 5.99 -4.94 2.51
N ASP A 239 6.47 -5.04 1.28
CA ASP A 239 7.72 -5.72 0.97
C ASP A 239 8.89 -4.75 1.19
N LEU A 240 9.60 -4.94 2.30
CA LEU A 240 10.79 -4.17 2.66
C LEU A 240 12.09 -4.95 2.37
N SER A 241 12.04 -5.88 1.41
CA SER A 241 13.19 -6.66 0.96
C SER A 241 14.39 -5.77 0.61
N THR A 242 15.58 -6.23 0.99
CA THR A 242 16.86 -5.60 0.64
C THR A 242 17.87 -6.64 0.15
N GLY A 243 18.95 -6.20 -0.48
CA GLY A 243 19.94 -7.08 -1.10
C GLY A 243 19.50 -7.61 -2.47
N ARG A 244 19.74 -8.91 -2.69
CA ARG A 244 19.52 -9.56 -3.99
C ARG A 244 18.10 -10.11 -4.11
N ASN A 245 17.71 -10.44 -5.34
CA ASN A 245 16.45 -11.11 -5.67
C ASN A 245 15.16 -10.33 -5.35
N ILE A 246 15.25 -9.02 -5.10
CA ILE A 246 14.10 -8.19 -4.70
C ILE A 246 12.96 -8.30 -5.72
N HIS A 247 13.26 -8.13 -7.01
CA HIS A 247 12.24 -8.20 -8.06
C HIS A 247 11.51 -9.55 -8.07
N ASN A 248 12.26 -10.65 -8.17
CA ASN A 248 11.68 -11.96 -8.32
C ASN A 248 10.86 -12.34 -7.09
N ILE A 249 11.37 -12.08 -5.87
CA ILE A 249 10.64 -12.36 -4.63
C ILE A 249 9.33 -11.57 -4.59
N ARG A 250 9.37 -10.27 -4.95
CA ARG A 250 8.18 -9.43 -4.96
C ARG A 250 7.13 -9.87 -5.98
N ASP A 251 7.53 -10.43 -7.12
CA ASP A 251 6.56 -11.02 -8.06
C ASP A 251 5.74 -12.11 -7.36
N TRP A 252 6.38 -13.03 -6.63
CA TRP A 252 5.65 -14.08 -5.90
C TRP A 252 4.74 -13.49 -4.82
N ILE A 253 5.17 -12.44 -4.13
CA ILE A 253 4.37 -11.76 -3.10
C ILE A 253 3.11 -11.15 -3.73
N ILE A 254 3.25 -10.29 -4.76
CA ILE A 254 2.09 -9.58 -5.33
C ILE A 254 1.12 -10.56 -5.98
N ARG A 255 1.61 -11.55 -6.73
CA ARG A 255 0.75 -12.56 -7.38
C ARG A 255 0.00 -13.45 -6.39
N ASN A 256 0.45 -13.49 -5.14
CA ASN A 256 -0.17 -14.24 -4.04
C ASN A 256 -0.77 -13.32 -2.98
N SER A 257 -0.96 -12.03 -3.28
CA SER A 257 -1.57 -11.09 -2.36
C SER A 257 -2.99 -10.77 -2.78
N SER A 258 -3.90 -10.82 -1.83
CA SER A 258 -5.25 -10.24 -1.97
C SER A 258 -5.35 -8.88 -1.28
N VAL A 259 -4.31 -8.45 -0.57
CA VAL A 259 -4.24 -7.15 0.10
C VAL A 259 -3.30 -6.21 -0.66
N PRO A 260 -3.44 -4.88 -0.49
CA PRO A 260 -2.52 -3.93 -1.12
C PRO A 260 -1.06 -4.18 -0.69
N ILE A 261 -0.16 -4.16 -1.67
CA ILE A 261 1.28 -4.28 -1.45
C ILE A 261 1.94 -2.90 -1.54
N GLY A 262 2.65 -2.54 -0.48
CA GLY A 262 3.51 -1.36 -0.44
C GLY A 262 4.99 -1.68 -0.59
N THR A 263 5.76 -0.70 -1.06
CA THR A 263 7.23 -0.80 -1.10
C THR A 263 7.89 0.53 -0.74
N VAL A 264 9.21 0.49 -0.55
CA VAL A 264 10.06 1.68 -0.47
C VAL A 264 11.00 1.65 -1.69
N PRO A 265 10.65 2.28 -2.84
CA PRO A 265 11.39 2.09 -4.10
C PRO A 265 12.88 2.41 -4.01
N ILE A 266 13.28 3.33 -3.12
CA ILE A 266 14.70 3.69 -2.93
C ILE A 266 15.55 2.50 -2.43
N TYR A 267 14.95 1.48 -1.79
CA TYR A 267 15.69 0.30 -1.35
C TYR A 267 16.20 -0.52 -2.53
N GLN A 268 15.34 -0.79 -3.51
CA GLN A 268 15.77 -1.52 -4.70
C GLN A 268 16.67 -0.66 -5.59
N ALA A 269 16.37 0.64 -5.73
CA ALA A 269 17.22 1.56 -6.49
C ALA A 269 18.65 1.60 -5.92
N LEU A 270 18.80 1.54 -4.59
CA LEU A 270 20.10 1.49 -3.93
C LEU A 270 20.87 0.20 -4.24
N GLU A 271 20.19 -0.94 -4.32
CA GLU A 271 20.83 -2.21 -4.69
C GLU A 271 21.27 -2.24 -6.15
N LYS A 272 20.52 -1.58 -7.06
CA LYS A 272 20.93 -1.41 -8.47
C LYS A 272 22.24 -0.64 -8.62
N VAL A 273 22.58 0.21 -7.65
CA VAL A 273 23.85 0.94 -7.57
C VAL A 273 24.78 0.39 -6.49
N ASN A 274 24.70 -0.91 -6.20
CA ASN A 274 25.60 -1.64 -5.31
C ASN A 274 25.70 -1.08 -3.88
N GLY A 275 24.62 -0.51 -3.34
CA GLY A 275 24.62 0.05 -1.99
C GLY A 275 25.25 1.45 -1.87
N VAL A 276 25.72 2.03 -2.97
CA VAL A 276 26.37 3.34 -2.98
C VAL A 276 25.31 4.43 -3.12
N ALA A 277 24.91 5.00 -1.98
CA ALA A 277 23.89 6.04 -1.97
C ALA A 277 24.23 7.22 -2.91
N GLU A 278 25.51 7.60 -3.03
CA GLU A 278 25.96 8.68 -3.92
C GLU A 278 25.70 8.41 -5.41
N ASP A 279 25.64 7.15 -5.83
CA ASP A 279 25.44 6.75 -7.22
C ASP A 279 23.96 6.75 -7.63
N LEU A 280 23.04 6.95 -6.68
CA LEU A 280 21.63 7.15 -6.97
C LEU A 280 21.41 8.38 -7.85
N ASN A 281 20.49 8.27 -8.79
CA ASN A 281 20.05 9.34 -9.65
C ASN A 281 18.60 9.12 -10.08
N TRP A 282 18.03 10.12 -10.75
CA TRP A 282 16.68 10.08 -11.26
C TRP A 282 16.44 8.91 -12.21
N GLU A 283 17.38 8.59 -13.10
CA GLU A 283 17.21 7.56 -14.12
C GLU A 283 17.03 6.16 -13.52
N VAL A 284 17.84 5.80 -12.52
CA VAL A 284 17.72 4.52 -11.80
C VAL A 284 16.42 4.46 -10.99
N PHE A 285 16.06 5.58 -10.34
CA PHE A 285 14.83 5.64 -9.56
C PHE A 285 13.58 5.54 -10.44
N ARG A 286 13.53 6.29 -11.55
CA ARG A 286 12.46 6.24 -12.56
C ARG A 286 12.26 4.84 -13.11
N ASP A 287 13.33 4.15 -13.50
CA ASP A 287 13.26 2.75 -13.97
C ASP A 287 12.68 1.83 -12.90
N THR A 288 13.06 2.04 -11.64
CA THR A 288 12.54 1.27 -10.49
C THR A 288 11.05 1.53 -10.23
N LEU A 289 10.57 2.77 -10.38
CA LEU A 289 9.14 3.07 -10.26
C LEU A 289 8.32 2.37 -11.34
N ILE A 290 8.77 2.43 -12.60
CA ILE A 290 8.07 1.79 -13.73
C ILE A 290 8.04 0.27 -13.54
N GLU A 291 9.17 -0.32 -13.17
CA GLU A 291 9.28 -1.75 -12.83
C GLU A 291 8.22 -2.17 -11.81
N GLN A 292 8.16 -1.47 -10.67
CA GLN A 292 7.25 -1.85 -9.59
C GLN A 292 5.78 -1.56 -9.91
N ALA A 293 5.52 -0.49 -10.66
CA ALA A 293 4.17 -0.16 -11.11
C ALA A 293 3.63 -1.20 -12.11
N GLU A 294 4.48 -1.72 -13.02
CA GLU A 294 4.11 -2.84 -13.90
C GLU A 294 3.97 -4.17 -13.14
N GLN A 295 4.69 -4.36 -12.02
CA GLN A 295 4.49 -5.51 -11.13
C GLN A 295 3.14 -5.50 -10.40
N GLY A 296 2.57 -4.33 -10.15
CA GLY A 296 1.32 -4.16 -9.41
C GLY A 296 1.50 -3.74 -7.95
N VAL A 297 2.59 -3.03 -7.61
CA VAL A 297 2.69 -2.39 -6.28
C VAL A 297 1.64 -1.29 -6.17
N ASP A 298 0.86 -1.28 -5.08
CA ASP A 298 -0.30 -0.39 -4.91
C ASP A 298 0.05 0.97 -4.31
N TYR A 299 1.11 1.04 -3.52
CA TYR A 299 1.60 2.31 -2.97
C TYR A 299 3.11 2.33 -2.77
N PHE A 300 3.68 3.54 -2.92
CA PHE A 300 5.10 3.78 -2.73
C PHE A 300 5.35 4.70 -1.54
N THR A 301 6.19 4.23 -0.61
CA THR A 301 6.79 5.10 0.41
C THR A 301 7.96 5.88 -0.20
N ILE A 302 7.74 7.18 -0.42
CA ILE A 302 8.72 8.08 -1.07
C ILE A 302 9.12 9.18 -0.09
N HIS A 303 10.41 9.26 0.21
CA HIS A 303 11.00 10.17 1.20
C HIS A 303 11.35 11.53 0.56
N ALA A 304 10.41 12.14 -0.14
CA ALA A 304 10.60 13.43 -0.82
C ALA A 304 10.61 14.62 0.17
N GLY A 305 10.17 14.43 1.42
CA GLY A 305 10.22 15.46 2.46
C GLY A 305 11.60 15.67 3.11
N VAL A 306 12.57 14.78 2.87
CA VAL A 306 13.93 14.89 3.40
C VAL A 306 14.73 15.90 2.59
N ARG A 307 14.51 17.19 2.86
CA ARG A 307 15.18 18.29 2.15
C ARG A 307 16.58 18.56 2.69
N LEU A 308 17.49 19.00 1.82
CA LEU A 308 18.88 19.37 2.18
C LEU A 308 18.96 20.31 3.41
N PRO A 309 18.21 21.44 3.49
CA PRO A 309 18.27 22.34 4.64
C PRO A 309 17.74 21.74 5.95
N PHE A 310 17.04 20.61 5.92
CA PHE A 310 16.53 19.97 7.15
C PHE A 310 17.56 19.04 7.80
N ILE A 311 18.55 18.54 7.05
CA ILE A 311 19.56 17.60 7.58
C ILE A 311 20.34 18.20 8.76
N PRO A 312 20.79 19.47 8.75
CA PRO A 312 21.46 20.07 9.91
C PRO A 312 20.58 20.14 11.18
N LEU A 313 19.24 20.16 11.03
CA LEU A 313 18.32 20.19 12.18
C LEU A 313 18.42 18.90 13.00
N THR A 314 18.78 17.77 12.37
CA THR A 314 18.94 16.49 13.07
C THR A 314 20.26 16.36 13.82
N ALA A 315 21.21 17.30 13.67
CA ALA A 315 22.52 17.22 14.31
C ALA A 315 22.46 17.30 15.85
N LYS A 316 21.37 17.85 16.40
CA LYS A 316 21.14 17.96 17.85
C LYS A 316 20.32 16.80 18.44
N ARG A 317 19.88 15.86 17.60
CA ARG A 317 19.09 14.71 18.05
C ARG A 317 19.95 13.74 18.83
N VAL A 318 19.30 13.01 19.75
CA VAL A 318 19.92 11.91 20.48
C VAL A 318 20.14 10.70 19.57
N THR A 319 19.17 10.40 18.70
CA THR A 319 19.20 9.22 17.82
C THR A 319 19.39 9.54 16.34
N GLY A 320 19.55 10.82 15.99
CA GLY A 320 19.77 11.25 14.60
C GLY A 320 18.61 10.91 13.67
N ILE A 321 18.95 10.39 12.49
CA ILE A 321 17.99 9.93 11.45
C ILE A 321 17.87 8.42 11.55
N VAL A 322 16.70 7.92 11.97
CA VAL A 322 16.44 6.47 12.14
C VAL A 322 15.67 5.84 10.97
N SER A 323 15.18 6.66 10.04
CA SER A 323 14.61 6.14 8.79
C SER A 323 15.71 5.62 7.88
N ARG A 324 15.63 4.34 7.45
CA ARG A 324 16.54 3.81 6.43
C ARG A 324 16.42 4.59 5.12
N GLY A 325 15.20 4.79 4.60
CA GLY A 325 15.00 5.59 3.39
C GLY A 325 15.43 7.04 3.58
N GLY A 326 15.09 7.65 4.72
CA GLY A 326 15.49 9.03 5.01
C GLY A 326 17.00 9.22 5.14
N SER A 327 17.71 8.29 5.78
CA SER A 327 19.18 8.32 5.89
C SER A 327 19.89 8.11 4.55
N ILE A 328 19.35 7.29 3.65
CA ILE A 328 19.86 7.15 2.27
C ILE A 328 19.78 8.50 1.55
N MET A 329 18.62 9.15 1.61
CA MET A 329 18.42 10.45 0.97
C MET A 329 19.28 11.55 1.61
N ALA A 330 19.42 11.56 2.93
CA ALA A 330 20.31 12.50 3.61
C ALA A 330 21.77 12.31 3.19
N LYS A 331 22.25 11.07 3.08
CA LYS A 331 23.61 10.77 2.59
C LYS A 331 23.82 11.26 1.17
N TRP A 332 22.87 11.02 0.27
CA TRP A 332 22.92 11.50 -1.12
C TRP A 332 22.96 13.04 -1.17
N CYS A 333 22.08 13.73 -0.44
CA CYS A 333 22.04 15.19 -0.40
C CYS A 333 23.36 15.80 0.08
N LEU A 334 23.97 15.21 1.12
CA LEU A 334 25.25 15.68 1.67
C LEU A 334 26.43 15.44 0.72
N ALA A 335 26.45 14.31 0.02
CA ALA A 335 27.52 13.99 -0.93
C ALA A 335 27.53 14.91 -2.14
N HIS A 336 26.35 15.23 -2.67
CA HIS A 336 26.21 16.10 -3.85
C HIS A 336 26.03 17.57 -3.52
N HIS A 337 25.70 17.89 -2.27
CA HIS A 337 25.30 19.22 -1.82
C HIS A 337 24.19 19.83 -2.69
N LYS A 338 23.20 19.00 -3.04
CA LYS A 338 22.04 19.32 -3.87
C LYS A 338 20.74 19.02 -3.11
N GLU A 339 19.66 19.68 -3.52
CA GLU A 339 18.32 19.35 -3.01
C GLU A 339 17.93 17.91 -3.39
N ASN A 340 17.13 17.29 -2.55
CA ASN A 340 16.64 15.93 -2.72
C ASN A 340 16.01 15.74 -4.12
N PHE A 341 16.58 14.86 -4.94
CA PHE A 341 16.08 14.65 -6.30
C PHE A 341 14.63 14.09 -6.34
N LEU A 342 14.16 13.42 -5.29
CA LEU A 342 12.77 12.99 -5.17
C LEU A 342 11.81 14.17 -4.99
N TYR A 343 12.29 15.25 -4.35
CA TYR A 343 11.57 16.51 -4.23
C TYR A 343 11.59 17.28 -5.56
N GLU A 344 12.78 17.40 -6.18
CA GLU A 344 12.94 18.12 -7.45
C GLU A 344 12.18 17.46 -8.62
N HIS A 345 12.11 16.13 -8.67
CA HIS A 345 11.38 15.36 -9.69
C HIS A 345 9.97 14.91 -9.22
N PHE A 346 9.39 15.55 -8.21
CA PHE A 346 8.15 15.06 -7.62
C PHE A 346 6.97 15.02 -8.61
N GLU A 347 6.86 16.01 -9.51
CA GLU A 347 5.84 15.99 -10.57
C GLU A 347 6.05 14.85 -11.58
N ASP A 348 7.31 14.55 -11.94
CA ASP A 348 7.62 13.41 -12.82
C ASP A 348 7.24 12.07 -12.17
N ILE A 349 7.44 11.95 -10.85
CA ILE A 349 6.99 10.79 -10.06
C ILE A 349 5.47 10.68 -10.11
N CYS A 350 4.75 11.79 -9.95
CA CYS A 350 3.29 11.82 -10.02
C CYS A 350 2.77 11.30 -11.37
N GLU A 351 3.37 11.73 -12.49
CA GLU A 351 2.99 11.27 -13.84
C GLU A 351 3.16 9.76 -14.02
N ILE A 352 4.22 9.17 -13.45
CA ILE A 352 4.44 7.72 -13.49
C ILE A 352 3.38 7.00 -12.66
N MET A 353 3.19 7.41 -11.41
CA MET A 353 2.28 6.75 -10.48
C MET A 353 0.82 6.85 -10.93
N LYS A 354 0.42 8.01 -11.46
CA LYS A 354 -0.89 8.25 -12.06
C LYS A 354 -1.23 7.22 -13.15
N ALA A 355 -0.26 6.91 -14.02
CA ALA A 355 -0.48 6.02 -15.15
C ALA A 355 -0.85 4.57 -14.75
N TYR A 356 -0.70 4.21 -13.47
CA TYR A 356 -0.99 2.88 -12.95
C TYR A 356 -1.90 2.87 -11.72
N ASP A 357 -2.39 4.03 -11.26
CA ASP A 357 -3.12 4.21 -9.98
C ASP A 357 -2.32 3.72 -8.76
N VAL A 358 -1.02 4.05 -8.70
CA VAL A 358 -0.21 3.85 -7.50
C VAL A 358 -0.43 5.01 -6.54
N SER A 359 -0.73 4.72 -5.27
CA SER A 359 -0.90 5.74 -4.24
C SER A 359 0.44 6.20 -3.65
N PHE A 360 0.55 7.46 -3.26
CA PHE A 360 1.65 7.94 -2.43
C PHE A 360 1.46 7.53 -0.97
N SER A 361 2.51 6.99 -0.38
CA SER A 361 2.78 7.07 1.04
C SER A 361 3.93 8.07 1.23
N LEU A 362 3.64 9.29 1.64
CA LEU A 362 4.70 10.29 1.83
C LEU A 362 5.47 9.96 3.10
N GLY A 363 6.73 9.53 2.92
CA GLY A 363 7.54 8.91 3.96
C GLY A 363 8.06 9.88 5.03
N ASP A 364 8.19 9.38 6.24
CA ASP A 364 8.62 10.09 7.45
C ASP A 364 10.14 10.00 7.68
N GLY A 365 10.92 10.45 6.70
CA GLY A 365 12.38 10.30 6.69
C GLY A 365 13.10 10.92 7.89
N LEU A 366 12.53 11.94 8.50
CA LEU A 366 12.99 12.63 9.69
C LEU A 366 12.14 12.31 10.93
N ARG A 367 11.45 11.16 11.00
CA ARG A 367 10.74 10.72 12.22
C ARG A 367 11.66 10.63 13.46
N PRO A 368 11.12 10.78 14.68
CA PRO A 368 11.89 10.62 15.91
C PRO A 368 12.18 9.15 16.24
N GLY A 369 13.47 8.85 16.50
CA GLY A 369 13.94 7.53 16.94
C GLY A 369 13.95 7.33 18.46
N CYS A 370 13.69 8.38 19.21
CA CYS A 370 13.50 8.32 20.66
C CYS A 370 12.57 9.46 21.12
N ILE A 371 12.04 9.33 22.33
CA ILE A 371 11.08 10.30 22.90
C ILE A 371 11.66 11.72 23.06
N ALA A 372 12.98 11.86 23.15
CA ALA A 372 13.67 13.15 23.28
C ALA A 372 13.64 13.95 21.97
N ASP A 373 13.66 13.25 20.83
CA ASP A 373 13.67 13.84 19.49
C ASP A 373 12.25 14.14 18.97
N ALA A 374 11.21 13.76 19.73
CA ALA A 374 9.81 13.89 19.32
C ALA A 374 9.34 15.35 19.25
N ASN A 375 8.66 15.68 18.15
CA ASN A 375 8.09 16.99 17.82
C ASN A 375 9.15 18.08 17.62
N ASP A 376 10.36 17.71 17.18
CA ASP A 376 11.41 18.67 16.91
C ASP A 376 11.25 19.37 15.54
N ALA A 377 12.13 20.34 15.27
CA ALA A 377 12.07 21.14 14.05
C ALA A 377 12.32 20.32 12.78
N ALA A 378 13.12 19.25 12.85
CA ALA A 378 13.37 18.39 11.71
C ALA A 378 12.10 17.60 11.32
N GLN A 379 11.43 17.02 12.32
CA GLN A 379 10.20 16.27 12.12
C GLN A 379 9.08 17.16 11.53
N PHE A 380 8.83 18.33 12.13
CA PHE A 380 7.74 19.19 11.65
C PHE A 380 8.09 19.95 10.38
N GLY A 381 9.37 20.25 10.12
CA GLY A 381 9.79 20.80 8.83
C GLY A 381 9.54 19.82 7.67
N GLU A 382 9.80 18.53 7.88
CA GLU A 382 9.41 17.50 6.92
C GLU A 382 7.88 17.41 6.78
N LEU A 383 7.13 17.33 7.89
CA LEU A 383 5.67 17.21 7.85
C LEU A 383 5.00 18.36 7.08
N GLU A 384 5.44 19.60 7.28
CA GLU A 384 4.94 20.75 6.52
C GLU A 384 5.24 20.61 5.01
N THR A 385 6.42 20.12 4.67
CA THR A 385 6.78 19.81 3.27
C THR A 385 5.88 18.70 2.69
N LEU A 386 5.53 17.67 3.47
CA LEU A 386 4.62 16.62 3.00
C LEU A 386 3.21 17.18 2.71
N GLY A 387 2.75 18.19 3.46
CA GLY A 387 1.52 18.92 3.16
C GLY A 387 1.58 19.65 1.81
N GLU A 388 2.70 20.31 1.50
CA GLU A 388 2.93 20.93 0.19
C GLU A 388 2.93 19.90 -0.95
N LEU A 389 3.68 18.80 -0.77
CA LEU A 389 3.77 17.70 -1.75
C LEU A 389 2.42 17.01 -1.96
N THR A 390 1.58 16.91 -0.93
CA THR A 390 0.21 16.40 -1.05
C THR A 390 -0.62 17.25 -2.01
N GLN A 391 -0.52 18.58 -1.92
CA GLN A 391 -1.21 19.48 -2.85
C GLN A 391 -0.70 19.33 -4.28
N ILE A 392 0.60 19.07 -4.48
CA ILE A 392 1.16 18.80 -5.80
C ILE A 392 0.61 17.47 -6.32
N ALA A 393 0.70 16.39 -5.57
CA ALA A 393 0.19 15.08 -5.99
C ALA A 393 -1.31 15.11 -6.32
N TRP A 394 -2.13 15.82 -5.56
CA TRP A 394 -3.55 16.00 -5.86
C TRP A 394 -3.81 16.78 -7.15
N LYS A 395 -2.96 17.74 -7.55
CA LYS A 395 -3.06 18.40 -8.87
C LYS A 395 -2.83 17.43 -10.01
N HIS A 396 -2.02 16.39 -9.80
CA HIS A 396 -1.81 15.29 -10.74
C HIS A 396 -2.85 14.17 -10.58
N ASN A 397 -3.81 14.34 -9.67
CA ASN A 397 -4.82 13.35 -9.30
C ASN A 397 -4.23 12.02 -8.81
N VAL A 398 -3.11 12.05 -8.09
CA VAL A 398 -2.54 10.87 -7.42
C VAL A 398 -3.06 10.81 -5.99
N GLN A 399 -3.47 9.63 -5.56
CA GLN A 399 -3.94 9.37 -4.20
C GLN A 399 -2.78 9.52 -3.20
N VAL A 400 -3.04 10.05 -1.99
CA VAL A 400 -1.98 10.34 -1.00
C VAL A 400 -2.40 9.95 0.41
N MET A 401 -1.49 9.30 1.14
CA MET A 401 -1.45 9.23 2.59
C MET A 401 -0.11 9.73 3.12
N ILE A 402 -0.06 10.14 4.39
CA ILE A 402 1.13 10.72 5.03
C ILE A 402 1.59 9.78 6.16
N GLU A 403 2.86 9.39 6.16
CA GLU A 403 3.48 8.66 7.27
C GLU A 403 3.82 9.61 8.42
N GLY A 404 3.74 9.10 9.65
CA GLY A 404 3.87 9.88 10.88
C GLY A 404 4.91 9.31 11.83
N PRO A 405 5.16 9.96 12.98
CA PRO A 405 6.29 9.64 13.85
C PRO A 405 6.29 8.22 14.42
N GLY A 406 7.49 7.82 14.86
CA GLY A 406 7.71 6.64 15.70
C GLY A 406 7.63 6.95 17.20
N HIS A 407 8.77 7.25 17.83
CA HIS A 407 8.86 7.30 19.29
C HIS A 407 8.32 8.62 19.84
N VAL A 408 7.08 8.63 20.36
CA VAL A 408 6.41 9.83 20.90
C VAL A 408 5.85 9.55 22.29
N PRO A 409 6.15 10.38 23.32
CA PRO A 409 5.51 10.24 24.63
C PRO A 409 4.03 10.65 24.58
N MET A 410 3.19 10.02 25.39
CA MET A 410 1.71 10.17 25.32
C MET A 410 1.22 11.62 25.25
N HIS A 411 1.80 12.53 26.04
CA HIS A 411 1.41 13.94 26.08
C HIS A 411 1.69 14.72 24.78
N LYS A 412 2.49 14.18 23.85
CA LYS A 412 2.80 14.76 22.54
C LYS A 412 2.01 14.13 21.38
N ILE A 413 1.29 13.04 21.60
CA ILE A 413 0.56 12.31 20.53
C ILE A 413 -0.47 13.24 19.88
N LYS A 414 -1.32 13.91 20.67
CA LYS A 414 -2.37 14.80 20.17
C LYS A 414 -1.81 15.93 19.29
N ALA A 415 -0.68 16.52 19.68
CA ALA A 415 -0.04 17.59 18.91
C ALA A 415 0.45 17.12 17.52
N ASN A 416 0.78 15.84 17.35
CA ASN A 416 1.13 15.31 16.03
C ASN A 416 -0.10 15.20 15.14
N MET A 417 -1.21 14.67 15.69
CA MET A 417 -2.46 14.58 14.93
C MET A 417 -2.98 15.96 14.53
N ASP A 418 -2.92 16.92 15.45
CA ASP A 418 -3.36 18.31 15.20
C ASP A 418 -2.52 19.05 14.18
N LYS A 419 -1.26 18.65 13.99
CA LYS A 419 -0.36 19.25 13.00
C LYS A 419 -0.53 18.61 11.62
N GLN A 420 -0.97 17.34 11.57
CA GLN A 420 -1.15 16.60 10.33
C GLN A 420 -2.50 16.90 9.64
N LEU A 421 -3.56 17.06 10.43
CA LEU A 421 -4.89 17.52 9.97
C LEU A 421 -4.84 18.98 9.52
#